data_AF-A0A7N5P767-F1
#
_entry.id   AF-A0A7N5P767-F1
#
_cell.length_a   1.000
_cell.length_b   1.000
_cell.length_c   1.000
_cell.angle_alpha   90.00
_cell.angle_beta   90.00
_cell.angle_gamma   90.00
#
_symmetry.space_group_name_H-M   'P 1'
#
loop_
_entity.id
_entity.type
_entity.pdbx_description
1 polymer ?
#
loop_
_entity_poly.entity_id
_entity_poly.type
_entity_poly.pdbx_seq_one_letter_code
_entity_poly.pdbx_strand_id
1 'polypeptide(L)'
;MQTNRSPSKTSVSALSSLPYNAPRWRGPWLNLRFKMAASDFPCSVARGHRGHAHFRLRDLTMAALGTLLLGVRRLHSSVAARAGSQWRLQQGLAANPSGYGPLTELPDWSYADGRPAPPMKGQLRRKAQREKFARRVVLLSQEMDAGLQAWQLRQQEKLQEEERKQKNALKPKGALLQNPRPSQ
;
A
#
# COMPACT_ATOMS: atom_id res chain seq x y z
N MET A 1 54.81 9.89 -3.79
CA MET A 1 54.06 10.70 -4.77
C MET A 1 52.66 10.12 -4.90
N GLN A 2 51.67 10.71 -4.23
CA GLN A 2 50.28 10.27 -4.23
C GLN A 2 49.45 11.36 -4.94
N THR A 3 48.79 11.01 -6.04
CA THR A 3 47.90 11.93 -6.77
C THR A 3 46.47 11.71 -6.31
N ASN A 4 45.96 12.66 -5.54
CA ASN A 4 44.54 12.79 -5.21
C ASN A 4 43.77 13.20 -6.48
N ARG A 5 42.84 12.38 -6.95
CA ARG A 5 41.81 12.79 -7.92
C ARG A 5 40.46 12.87 -7.21
N SER A 6 40.06 14.09 -6.89
CA SER A 6 38.66 14.45 -6.60
C SER A 6 37.85 14.42 -7.90
N PRO A 7 36.63 13.87 -7.93
CA PRO A 7 35.68 14.18 -8.99
C PRO A 7 34.89 15.45 -8.64
N SER A 8 34.90 16.34 -9.60
CA SER A 8 34.20 17.62 -9.73
C SER A 8 32.72 17.56 -9.40
N LYS A 9 32.25 18.59 -8.69
CA LYS A 9 30.84 18.96 -8.54
C LYS A 9 30.26 19.34 -9.91
N THR A 10 29.35 18.53 -10.44
CA THR A 10 28.43 18.94 -11.51
C THR A 10 27.15 19.45 -10.84
N SER A 11 26.95 20.77 -10.89
CA SER A 11 25.64 21.38 -10.68
C SER A 11 25.11 21.80 -12.04
N VAL A 12 23.95 21.29 -12.46
CA VAL A 12 23.05 21.94 -13.43
C VAL A 12 21.63 21.40 -13.20
N SER A 13 20.86 22.17 -12.43
CA SER A 13 19.44 22.52 -12.59
C SER A 13 18.43 21.54 -13.21
N ALA A 14 17.37 21.32 -12.40
CA ALA A 14 15.97 21.55 -12.76
C ALA A 14 15.37 20.77 -13.95
N LEU A 15 14.79 19.61 -13.63
CA LEU A 15 13.60 19.11 -14.33
C LEU A 15 12.50 18.88 -13.30
N SER A 16 11.86 19.98 -12.89
CA SER A 16 10.53 19.96 -12.29
C SER A 16 9.54 19.57 -13.39
N SER A 17 9.40 18.26 -13.64
CA SER A 17 8.34 17.71 -14.46
C SER A 17 7.02 17.88 -13.71
N LEU A 18 6.36 19.01 -13.93
CA LEU A 18 4.95 19.22 -13.63
C LEU A 18 4.13 18.06 -14.21
N PRO A 19 3.12 17.53 -13.51
CA PRO A 19 2.22 16.56 -14.12
C PRO A 19 1.49 17.24 -15.28
N TYR A 20 1.67 16.67 -16.46
CA TYR A 20 1.00 17.05 -17.70
C TYR A 20 -0.53 17.00 -17.49
N ASN A 21 -1.13 18.16 -17.27
CA ASN A 21 -2.59 18.27 -17.21
C ASN A 21 -3.11 18.07 -18.64
N ALA A 22 -3.76 16.95 -18.89
CA ALA A 22 -4.31 16.64 -20.21
C ALA A 22 -5.22 17.79 -20.69
N PRO A 23 -5.11 18.25 -21.95
CA PRO A 23 -5.92 19.34 -22.46
C PRO A 23 -7.41 18.95 -22.43
N ARG A 24 -8.17 19.65 -21.57
CA ARG A 24 -9.59 19.40 -21.23
C ARG A 24 -10.57 19.77 -22.35
N TRP A 25 -10.13 20.44 -23.41
CA TRP A 25 -11.01 20.96 -24.45
C TRP A 25 -10.69 20.33 -25.82
N ARG A 26 -11.31 19.18 -26.11
CA ARG A 26 -11.59 18.76 -27.49
C ARG A 26 -13.08 18.46 -27.61
N GLY A 27 -13.80 19.35 -28.30
CA GLY A 27 -15.17 19.13 -28.77
C GLY A 27 -15.24 18.22 -30.01
N PRO A 28 -16.43 17.95 -30.56
CA PRO A 28 -17.04 16.63 -30.39
C PRO A 28 -17.31 15.94 -31.73
N TRP A 29 -16.78 14.73 -31.94
CA TRP A 29 -17.30 13.81 -32.96
C TRP A 29 -17.25 12.37 -32.43
N LEU A 30 -18.47 11.83 -32.28
CA LEU A 30 -18.91 10.44 -32.15
C LEU A 30 -17.82 9.35 -32.17
N ASN A 31 -17.64 8.70 -31.02
CA ASN A 31 -17.54 7.24 -30.92
C ASN A 31 -17.75 6.85 -29.44
N LEU A 32 -19.01 6.65 -29.04
CA LEU A 32 -19.35 5.97 -27.80
C LEU A 32 -18.91 4.51 -27.90
N ARG A 33 -17.65 4.24 -27.58
CA ARG A 33 -17.18 2.88 -27.37
C ARG A 33 -17.66 2.44 -25.99
N PHE A 34 -18.84 1.83 -25.96
CA PHE A 34 -19.38 1.17 -24.77
C PHE A 34 -18.38 0.10 -24.32
N LYS A 35 -17.65 0.38 -23.24
CA LYS A 35 -16.74 -0.57 -22.61
C LYS A 35 -17.61 -1.41 -21.67
N MET A 36 -18.01 -2.61 -22.13
CA MET A 36 -18.69 -3.59 -21.28
C MET A 36 -17.79 -3.94 -20.09
N ALA A 37 -18.33 -3.82 -18.88
CA ALA A 37 -17.69 -4.25 -17.65
C ALA A 37 -18.02 -5.74 -17.44
N ALA A 38 -17.05 -6.61 -17.68
CA ALA A 38 -17.09 -7.96 -17.11
C ALA A 38 -16.76 -7.84 -15.62
N SER A 39 -17.72 -8.19 -14.77
CA SER A 39 -17.53 -8.25 -13.32
C SER A 39 -16.97 -9.62 -12.95
N ASP A 40 -15.65 -9.71 -12.76
CA ASP A 40 -15.04 -10.90 -12.18
C ASP A 40 -15.05 -10.79 -10.64
N PHE A 41 -16.03 -11.43 -10.01
CA PHE A 41 -15.99 -11.73 -8.57
C PHE A 41 -16.48 -13.16 -8.33
N PRO A 42 -15.61 -14.09 -7.90
CA PRO A 42 -16.03 -15.24 -7.13
C PRO A 42 -15.91 -14.92 -5.63
N CYS A 43 -17.04 -14.66 -4.97
CA CYS A 43 -17.15 -14.70 -3.50
C CYS A 43 -18.02 -15.88 -3.08
N SER A 44 -17.40 -16.98 -2.67
CA SER A 44 -18.05 -18.03 -1.87
C SER A 44 -17.53 -17.95 -0.45
N VAL A 45 -18.34 -17.41 0.46
CA VAL A 45 -18.15 -17.52 1.92
C VAL A 45 -19.32 -18.31 2.46
N ALA A 46 -19.03 -19.54 2.90
CA ALA A 46 -19.99 -20.42 3.56
C ALA A 46 -20.37 -19.86 4.94
N ARG A 47 -21.67 -19.73 5.21
CA ARG A 47 -22.22 -19.44 6.54
C ARG A 47 -22.45 -20.75 7.29
N GLY A 48 -21.72 -20.94 8.39
CA GLY A 48 -21.99 -22.00 9.37
C GLY A 48 -23.18 -21.64 10.29
N HIS A 49 -23.95 -22.66 10.66
CA HIS A 49 -25.18 -22.59 11.45
C HIS A 49 -24.96 -22.97 12.93
N ARG A 50 -25.83 -22.40 13.77
CA ARG A 50 -26.38 -22.88 15.06
C ARG A 50 -25.56 -22.76 16.36
N GLY A 51 -26.26 -22.19 17.35
CA GLY A 51 -26.05 -22.38 18.79
C GLY A 51 -27.14 -21.63 19.57
N HIS A 52 -28.17 -22.37 20.02
CA HIS A 52 -29.20 -21.91 20.95
C HIS A 52 -28.65 -21.86 22.38
N ALA A 53 -29.05 -20.87 23.18
CA ALA A 53 -29.14 -20.99 24.63
C ALA A 53 -30.26 -20.10 25.18
N HIS A 54 -30.96 -20.64 26.17
CA HIS A 54 -32.13 -20.09 26.88
C HIS A 54 -31.77 -19.12 28.01
N PHE A 55 -32.82 -18.44 28.50
CA PHE A 55 -33.04 -17.90 29.87
C PHE A 55 -32.48 -16.47 30.14
N ARG A 56 -33.19 -15.51 30.78
CA ARG A 56 -34.43 -15.44 31.60
C ARG A 56 -35.14 -14.09 31.38
N LEU A 57 -36.48 -14.09 31.47
CA LEU A 57 -37.31 -12.92 31.78
C LEU A 57 -37.05 -12.46 33.23
N ARG A 58 -36.90 -11.15 33.43
CA ARG A 58 -36.99 -10.34 34.67
C ARG A 58 -36.64 -8.90 34.25
N ASP A 59 -37.34 -7.81 34.50
CA ASP A 59 -38.59 -7.51 35.19
C ASP A 59 -39.17 -6.26 34.50
N LEU A 60 -40.50 -6.20 34.33
CA LEU A 60 -41.23 -5.05 33.81
C LEU A 60 -41.46 -4.04 34.94
N THR A 61 -40.82 -2.86 34.87
CA THR A 61 -41.21 -1.70 35.69
C THR A 61 -41.28 -0.42 34.86
N MET A 62 -42.52 0.01 34.62
CA MET A 62 -43.03 1.39 34.57
C MET A 62 -42.04 2.53 34.24
N ALA A 63 -41.67 2.66 32.97
CA ALA A 63 -41.23 3.94 32.40
C ALA A 63 -42.09 4.28 31.17
N ALA A 64 -43.41 4.28 31.39
CA ALA A 64 -44.38 4.84 30.45
C ALA A 64 -44.43 6.36 30.63
N LEU A 65 -43.40 7.07 30.18
CA LEU A 65 -43.48 8.52 29.97
C LEU A 65 -42.32 8.95 29.06
N GLY A 66 -42.63 9.23 27.78
CA GLY A 66 -41.71 9.95 26.89
C GLY A 66 -41.29 9.28 25.58
N THR A 67 -42.14 8.46 24.93
CA THR A 67 -41.84 7.93 23.58
C THR A 67 -42.72 8.52 22.47
N LEU A 68 -43.21 9.75 22.65
CA LEU A 68 -43.81 10.50 21.57
C LEU A 68 -42.81 11.52 21.00
N LEU A 69 -42.49 11.34 19.71
CA LEU A 69 -41.85 12.30 18.81
C LEU A 69 -40.32 12.45 18.89
N LEU A 70 -39.55 11.47 18.40
CA LEU A 70 -38.34 11.72 17.59
C LEU A 70 -37.99 10.47 16.77
N GLY A 71 -38.92 10.03 15.92
CA GLY A 71 -38.63 9.06 14.87
C GLY A 71 -37.76 9.69 13.79
N VAL A 72 -36.47 9.89 14.06
CA VAL A 72 -35.49 10.28 13.04
C VAL A 72 -35.37 9.09 12.09
N ARG A 73 -36.08 9.16 10.96
CA ARG A 73 -35.84 8.27 9.82
C ARG A 73 -34.38 8.49 9.41
N ARG A 74 -33.47 7.64 9.89
CA ARG A 74 -32.09 7.59 9.40
C ARG A 74 -32.14 7.12 7.95
N LEU A 75 -32.33 8.05 7.02
CA LEU A 75 -32.07 7.80 5.62
C LEU A 75 -30.59 7.45 5.51
N HIS A 76 -30.31 6.18 5.24
CA HIS A 76 -28.96 5.66 5.13
C HIS A 76 -28.35 6.24 3.83
N SER A 77 -27.58 7.33 3.96
CA SER A 77 -26.96 8.05 2.82
C SER A 77 -25.82 7.28 2.15
N SER A 78 -25.53 6.04 2.59
CA SER A 78 -24.42 5.23 2.07
C SER A 78 -24.57 4.86 0.60
N VAL A 79 -25.80 4.65 0.13
CA VAL A 79 -26.07 4.28 -1.27
C VAL A 79 -25.93 5.50 -2.19
N ALA A 80 -26.50 6.64 -1.80
CA ALA A 80 -26.36 7.88 -2.56
C ALA A 80 -24.89 8.37 -2.62
N ALA A 81 -24.15 8.23 -1.51
CA ALA A 81 -22.72 8.57 -1.47
C ALA A 81 -21.85 7.69 -2.37
N ARG A 82 -22.36 6.51 -2.80
CA ARG A 82 -21.68 5.59 -3.72
C ARG A 82 -22.08 5.78 -5.19
N ALA A 83 -23.06 6.64 -5.49
CA ALA A 83 -23.43 6.95 -6.86
C ALA A 83 -22.23 7.53 -7.63
N GLY A 84 -21.91 6.96 -8.79
CA GLY A 84 -20.77 7.36 -9.62
C GLY A 84 -19.38 7.01 -9.06
N SER A 85 -19.28 6.23 -7.99
CA SER A 85 -17.99 5.81 -7.40
C SER A 85 -17.15 4.98 -8.37
N GLN A 86 -17.78 4.05 -9.11
CA GLN A 86 -17.10 3.22 -10.12
C GLN A 86 -16.49 4.06 -11.24
N TRP A 87 -17.24 5.03 -11.76
CA TRP A 87 -16.72 5.96 -12.77
C TRP A 87 -15.53 6.76 -12.23
N ARG A 88 -15.61 7.27 -10.99
CA ARG A 88 -14.48 7.97 -10.35
C ARG A 88 -13.24 7.10 -10.24
N LEU A 89 -13.39 5.84 -9.80
CA LEU A 89 -12.28 4.89 -9.73
C LEU A 89 -11.66 4.61 -11.10
N GLN A 90 -12.48 4.48 -12.16
CA GLN A 90 -12.00 4.34 -13.53
C GLN A 90 -11.20 5.57 -14.01
N GLN A 91 -11.49 6.75 -13.48
CA GLN A 91 -10.74 7.98 -13.74
C GLN A 91 -9.54 8.18 -12.77
N GLY A 92 -9.25 7.22 -11.88
CA GLY A 92 -8.18 7.35 -10.89
C GLY A 92 -8.47 8.34 -9.75
N LEU A 93 -9.74 8.69 -9.54
CA LEU A 93 -10.19 9.54 -8.45
C LEU A 93 -10.63 8.72 -7.23
N ALA A 94 -10.73 9.38 -6.07
CA ALA A 94 -11.30 8.78 -4.88
C ALA A 94 -12.76 8.35 -5.13
N ALA A 95 -13.13 7.14 -4.68
CA ALA A 95 -14.52 6.66 -4.77
C ALA A 95 -15.51 7.63 -4.08
N ASN A 96 -15.11 8.15 -2.91
CA ASN A 96 -15.82 9.21 -2.19
C ASN A 96 -15.18 10.57 -2.50
N PRO A 97 -15.93 11.57 -2.98
CA PRO A 97 -15.39 12.91 -3.27
C PRO A 97 -14.75 13.60 -2.06
N SER A 98 -15.19 13.28 -0.84
CA SER A 98 -14.64 13.88 0.38
C SER A 98 -13.34 13.24 0.87
N GLY A 99 -12.90 12.11 0.29
CA GLY A 99 -11.76 11.34 0.80
C GLY A 99 -10.41 12.06 0.62
N TYR A 100 -9.99 12.21 -0.63
CA TYR A 100 -8.81 12.97 -1.01
C TYR A 100 -9.08 13.68 -2.33
N GLY A 101 -8.48 14.84 -2.53
CA GLY A 101 -8.66 15.63 -3.75
C GLY A 101 -8.71 17.13 -3.45
N PRO A 102 -8.82 17.96 -4.50
CA PRO A 102 -8.80 19.42 -4.35
C PRO A 102 -9.94 19.91 -3.46
N LEU A 103 -11.10 19.25 -3.50
CA LEU A 103 -12.26 19.63 -2.68
C LEU A 103 -11.99 19.54 -1.16
N THR A 104 -11.12 18.64 -0.70
CA THR A 104 -10.88 18.42 0.74
C THR A 104 -9.47 18.84 1.20
N GLU A 105 -8.53 18.99 0.27
CA GLU A 105 -7.15 19.37 0.58
C GLU A 105 -6.89 20.87 0.42
N LEU A 106 -7.68 21.58 -0.38
CA LEU A 106 -7.59 23.04 -0.49
C LEU A 106 -8.22 23.72 0.74
N PRO A 107 -7.74 24.93 1.09
CA PRO A 107 -8.37 25.73 2.13
C PRO A 107 -9.71 26.29 1.63
N ASP A 108 -10.73 26.25 2.49
CA ASP A 108 -12.07 26.73 2.17
C ASP A 108 -12.14 28.27 2.05
N TRP A 109 -11.18 28.98 2.64
CA TRP A 109 -11.10 30.45 2.62
C TRP A 109 -9.65 30.94 2.71
N SER A 110 -9.45 32.22 2.43
CA SER A 110 -8.18 32.94 2.63
C SER A 110 -8.48 34.37 3.08
N TYR A 111 -7.48 35.06 3.65
CA TYR A 111 -7.64 36.47 4.00
C TYR A 111 -7.71 37.34 2.74
N ALA A 112 -8.42 38.47 2.80
CA ALA A 112 -8.53 39.39 1.67
C ALA A 112 -7.16 39.92 1.21
N ASP A 113 -6.21 40.04 2.13
CA ASP A 113 -4.82 40.43 1.85
C ASP A 113 -4.01 39.36 1.09
N GLY A 114 -4.61 38.19 0.81
CA GLY A 114 -3.94 37.05 0.18
C GLY A 114 -3.13 36.18 1.14
N ARG A 115 -3.15 36.46 2.46
CA ARG A 115 -2.52 35.58 3.45
C ARG A 115 -3.24 34.23 3.48
N PRO A 116 -2.51 33.10 3.56
CA PRO A 116 -3.13 31.78 3.61
C PRO A 116 -3.86 31.59 4.94
N ALA A 117 -4.97 30.84 4.90
CA ALA A 117 -5.66 30.45 6.11
C ALA A 117 -4.79 29.52 6.97
N PRO A 118 -4.89 29.59 8.31
CA PRO A 118 -4.24 28.63 9.19
C PRO A 118 -4.66 27.18 8.84
N PRO A 119 -3.75 26.20 8.92
CA PRO A 119 -4.04 24.83 8.51
C PRO A 119 -5.08 24.18 9.44
N MET A 120 -6.05 23.48 8.85
CA MET A 120 -7.10 22.83 9.61
C MET A 120 -6.59 21.60 10.35
N LYS A 121 -7.10 21.33 11.55
CA LYS A 121 -6.73 20.14 12.37
C LYS A 121 -6.82 18.82 11.58
N GLY A 122 -7.87 18.67 10.76
CA GLY A 122 -8.07 17.49 9.92
C GLY A 122 -7.05 17.36 8.78
N GLN A 123 -6.59 18.47 8.21
CA GLN A 123 -5.51 18.45 7.21
C GLN A 123 -4.18 18.05 7.84
N LEU A 124 -3.85 18.61 9.01
CA LEU A 124 -2.63 18.25 9.76
C LEU A 124 -2.62 16.76 10.13
N ARG A 125 -3.73 16.24 10.65
CA ARG A 125 -3.87 14.81 10.97
C ARG A 125 -3.64 13.93 9.73
N ARG A 126 -4.26 14.27 8.60
CA ARG A 126 -4.11 13.52 7.35
C ARG A 126 -2.67 13.54 6.82
N LYS A 127 -1.99 14.70 6.89
CA LYS A 127 -0.57 14.81 6.54
C LYS A 127 0.30 13.91 7.41
N ALA A 128 0.12 13.95 8.73
CA ALA A 128 0.86 13.08 9.66
C ALA A 128 0.58 11.59 9.40
N GLN A 129 -0.66 11.21 9.08
CA GLN A 129 -1.00 9.83 8.72
C GLN A 129 -0.33 9.39 7.42
N ARG A 130 -0.34 10.23 6.38
CA ARG A 130 0.34 9.96 5.10
C ARG A 130 1.84 9.81 5.28
N GLU A 131 2.44 10.66 6.12
CA GLU A 131 3.86 10.57 6.45
C GLU A 131 4.19 9.27 7.18
N LYS A 132 3.43 8.91 8.22
CA LYS A 132 3.61 7.63 8.92
C LYS A 132 3.49 6.43 7.97
N PHE A 133 2.53 6.48 7.06
CA PHE A 133 2.35 5.44 6.05
C PHE A 133 3.56 5.35 5.10
N ALA A 134 4.03 6.49 4.56
CA ALA A 134 5.20 6.52 3.68
C ALA A 134 6.46 6.00 4.37
N ARG A 135 6.71 6.41 5.63
CA ARG A 135 7.84 5.91 6.43
C ARG A 135 7.79 4.39 6.59
N ARG A 136 6.59 3.83 6.83
CA ARG A 136 6.42 2.38 6.96
C ARG A 136 6.69 1.64 5.65
N VAL A 137 6.23 2.17 4.52
CA VAL A 137 6.49 1.57 3.21
C VAL A 137 7.99 1.49 2.93
N VAL A 138 8.72 2.59 3.20
CA VAL A 138 10.17 2.64 3.02
C VAL A 138 10.88 1.64 3.94
N LEU A 139 10.51 1.61 5.22
CA LEU A 139 11.08 0.68 6.20
C LEU A 139 10.95 -0.78 5.74
N LEU A 140 9.72 -1.20 5.38
CA LEU A 140 9.46 -2.58 4.98
C LEU A 140 10.20 -2.97 3.70
N SER A 141 10.36 -2.01 2.77
CA SER A 141 11.12 -2.24 1.54
C SER A 141 12.60 -2.48 1.85
N GLN A 142 13.18 -1.69 2.75
CA GLN A 142 14.57 -1.84 3.19
C GLN A 142 14.80 -3.16 3.94
N GLU A 143 13.88 -3.56 4.81
CA GLU A 143 13.96 -4.84 5.53
C GLU A 143 13.94 -6.02 4.56
N MET A 144 13.09 -5.96 3.53
CA MET A 144 13.03 -6.98 2.49
C MET A 144 14.34 -7.05 1.70
N ASP A 145 14.87 -5.91 1.26
CA ASP A 145 16.12 -5.84 0.49
C ASP A 145 17.32 -6.34 1.31
N ALA A 146 17.41 -5.94 2.59
CA ALA A 146 18.43 -6.42 3.50
C ALA A 146 18.32 -7.94 3.73
N GLY A 147 17.10 -8.46 3.85
CA GLY A 147 16.85 -9.90 3.96
C GLY A 147 17.34 -10.68 2.74
N LEU A 148 17.09 -10.15 1.54
CA LEU A 148 17.56 -10.75 0.29
C LEU A 148 19.09 -10.74 0.20
N GLN A 149 19.73 -9.60 0.49
CA GLN A 149 21.19 -9.49 0.49
C GLN A 149 21.84 -10.44 1.50
N ALA A 150 21.32 -10.49 2.73
CA ALA A 150 21.84 -11.40 3.76
C ALA A 150 21.65 -12.87 3.38
N TRP A 151 20.56 -13.23 2.70
CA TRP A 151 20.38 -14.58 2.17
C TRP A 151 21.41 -14.89 1.07
N GLN A 152 21.60 -13.99 0.12
CA GLN A 152 22.59 -14.15 -0.97
C GLN A 152 24.01 -14.33 -0.45
N LEU A 153 24.43 -13.49 0.51
CA LEU A 153 25.74 -13.58 1.15
C LEU A 153 25.95 -14.94 1.82
N ARG A 154 24.96 -15.42 2.59
CA ARG A 154 25.02 -16.73 3.23
C ARG A 154 25.15 -17.89 2.23
N GLN A 155 24.49 -17.79 1.07
CA GLN A 155 24.67 -18.80 0.02
C GLN A 155 26.09 -18.80 -0.53
N GLN A 156 26.66 -17.62 -0.80
CA GLN A 156 28.03 -17.48 -1.30
C GLN A 156 29.06 -17.98 -0.27
N GLU A 157 28.90 -17.60 1.00
CA GLU A 157 29.77 -18.04 2.08
C GLU A 157 29.76 -19.56 2.25
N LYS A 158 28.58 -20.20 2.15
CA LYS A 158 28.47 -21.66 2.25
C LYS A 158 29.27 -22.36 1.14
N LEU A 159 29.11 -21.90 -0.10
CA LEU A 159 29.87 -22.44 -1.24
C LEU A 159 31.38 -22.23 -1.06
N GLN A 160 31.78 -21.02 -0.65
CA GLN A 160 33.19 -20.71 -0.37
C GLN A 160 33.75 -21.57 0.77
N GLU A 161 32.99 -21.80 1.83
CA GLU A 161 33.42 -22.64 2.95
C GLU A 161 33.62 -24.09 2.53
N GLU A 162 32.71 -24.63 1.71
CA GLU A 162 32.85 -25.96 1.13
C GLU A 162 34.11 -26.06 0.25
N GLU A 163 34.34 -25.09 -0.64
CA GLU A 163 35.59 -25.04 -1.43
C GLU A 163 36.84 -24.95 -0.55
N ARG A 164 36.79 -24.13 0.50
CA ARG A 164 37.90 -23.98 1.46
C ARG A 164 38.15 -25.29 2.20
N LYS A 165 37.11 -25.99 2.64
CA LYS A 165 37.21 -27.31 3.28
C LYS A 165 37.82 -28.34 2.35
N GLN A 166 37.41 -28.36 1.07
CA GLN A 166 37.99 -29.26 0.06
C GLN A 166 39.48 -28.96 -0.18
N LYS A 167 39.85 -27.68 -0.36
CA LYS A 167 41.25 -27.28 -0.57
C LYS A 167 42.13 -27.59 0.65
N ASN A 168 41.57 -27.51 1.86
CA ASN A 168 42.29 -27.77 3.10
C ASN A 168 42.23 -29.25 3.53
N ALA A 169 41.54 -30.11 2.79
CA ALA A 169 41.46 -31.53 3.08
C ALA A 169 42.82 -32.21 2.87
N LEU A 170 43.22 -33.07 3.80
CA LEU A 170 44.43 -33.87 3.68
C LEU A 170 44.27 -34.90 2.55
N LYS A 171 45.39 -35.25 1.90
CA LYS A 171 45.41 -36.33 0.89
C LYS A 171 44.88 -37.62 1.51
N PRO A 172 43.95 -38.33 0.84
CA PRO A 172 43.43 -39.58 1.36
C PRO A 172 44.55 -40.64 1.41
N LYS A 173 44.54 -41.47 2.45
CA LYS A 173 45.49 -42.58 2.65
C LYS A 173 44.72 -43.90 2.83
N GLY A 174 45.42 -45.03 2.76
CA GLY A 174 44.85 -46.36 3.05
C GLY A 174 44.15 -46.99 1.85
N ALA A 175 42.84 -47.27 1.97
CA ALA A 175 42.04 -48.08 1.03
C ALA A 175 42.10 -47.61 -0.44
N LEU A 176 42.31 -46.32 -0.70
CA LEU A 176 42.46 -45.77 -2.06
C LEU A 176 43.75 -46.21 -2.79
N LEU A 177 44.77 -46.67 -2.06
CA LEU A 177 46.04 -47.16 -2.64
C LEU A 177 46.07 -48.68 -2.84
N GLN A 178 45.09 -49.43 -2.33
CA GLN A 178 45.10 -50.90 -2.30
C GLN A 178 44.41 -51.60 -3.47
N ASN A 179 44.00 -50.89 -4.52
CA ASN A 179 43.43 -51.50 -5.72
C ASN A 179 44.49 -51.62 -6.84
N PRO A 180 45.30 -52.69 -6.91
CA PRO A 180 46.03 -53.02 -8.13
C PRO A 180 45.01 -53.38 -9.22
N ARG A 181 45.22 -52.85 -10.43
CA ARG A 181 44.37 -53.14 -11.61
C ARG A 181 44.21 -54.67 -11.80
N PRO A 182 43.01 -55.18 -12.13
CA PRO A 182 42.91 -56.56 -12.59
C PRO A 182 43.69 -56.69 -13.91
N SER A 183 44.74 -57.50 -13.90
CA SER A 183 45.48 -57.89 -15.11
C SER A 183 44.56 -58.69 -16.02
N GLN A 184 44.33 -58.20 -17.24
CA GLN A 184 43.77 -58.97 -18.35
C GLN A 184 44.77 -60.02 -18.83
#